data_AF-A0A7W5VHI5-F1
#
_entry.id   AF-A0A7W5VHI5-F1
#
_cell.length_a   1.000
_cell.length_b   1.000
_cell.length_c   1.000
_cell.angle_alpha   90.00
_cell.angle_beta   90.00
_cell.angle_gamma   90.00
#
_symmetry.space_group_name_H-M   'P 1'
#
loop_
_entity.id
_entity.type
_entity.pdbx_description
1 polymer ?
#
loop_
_entity_poly.entity_id
_entity_poly.type
_entity_poly.pdbx_seq_one_letter_code
_entity_poly.pdbx_strand_id
1 'polypeptide(L)'
;MEEIRRDVVRILHRLPDVSVTGEGFAFYQLTDQALDRRDEEERDLLEAEKSADTHFDPLLYKLRQLSAERSRIDDQIRHLVTYARSFVRPRPYQLSILADAAKCSISGIRLISSNSKYKSEIARNIGKSDVTGQFSPPCEDALGDAMSDALAEHRSQIQSESEEISGPKPS
;
A
#
# COMPACT_ATOMS: atom_id res chain seq x y z
N MET A 1 23.32 16.53 -9.00
CA MET A 1 22.19 15.61 -8.78
C MET A 1 22.56 14.18 -9.11
N GLU A 2 23.08 13.89 -10.31
CA GLU A 2 23.54 12.54 -10.73
C GLU A 2 24.37 11.75 -9.69
N GLU A 3 25.38 12.36 -9.06
CA GLU A 3 26.19 11.73 -8.00
C GLU A 3 25.32 11.30 -6.79
N ILE A 4 24.47 12.20 -6.29
CA ILE A 4 23.53 11.93 -5.20
C ILE A 4 22.54 10.82 -5.61
N ARG A 5 22.04 10.83 -6.85
CA ARG A 5 21.13 9.80 -7.38
C ARG A 5 21.81 8.42 -7.37
N ARG A 6 23.04 8.32 -7.91
CA ARG A 6 23.84 7.10 -7.89
C ARG A 6 24.13 6.60 -6.47
N ASP A 7 24.43 7.48 -5.54
CA ASP A 7 24.74 7.09 -4.17
C ASP A 7 23.48 6.67 -3.37
N VAL A 8 22.33 7.31 -3.56
CA VAL A 8 21.03 6.82 -3.05
C VAL A 8 20.76 5.39 -3.56
N VAL A 9 20.89 5.18 -4.88
CA VAL A 9 20.74 3.88 -5.55
C VAL A 9 21.69 2.83 -4.96
N ARG A 10 22.97 3.18 -4.72
CA ARG A 10 23.98 2.29 -4.12
C ARG A 10 23.74 1.97 -2.65
N ILE A 11 23.20 2.92 -1.88
CA ILE A 11 22.91 2.77 -0.44
C ILE A 11 21.73 1.83 -0.20
N LEU A 12 20.69 1.93 -1.03
CA LEU A 12 19.49 1.08 -1.00
C LEU A 12 19.78 -0.32 -1.54
N HIS A 13 20.36 -0.40 -2.74
CA HIS A 13 20.66 -1.66 -3.40
C HIS A 13 22.15 -1.94 -3.28
N ARG A 14 22.53 -2.54 -2.14
CA ARG A 14 23.91 -2.94 -1.87
C ARG A 14 24.24 -4.22 -2.63
N LEU A 15 25.43 -4.29 -3.21
CA LEU A 15 25.95 -5.55 -3.74
C LEU A 15 26.23 -6.51 -2.56
N PRO A 16 26.10 -7.83 -2.75
CA PRO A 16 26.49 -8.80 -1.73
C PRO A 16 27.99 -8.70 -1.42
N ASP A 17 28.37 -9.03 -0.18
CA ASP A 17 29.76 -9.12 0.23
C ASP A 17 30.29 -10.54 -0.02
N VAL A 18 31.40 -10.66 -0.74
CA VAL A 18 32.08 -11.94 -1.03
C VAL A 18 32.45 -12.67 0.27
N SER A 19 32.89 -11.95 1.29
CA SER A 19 33.30 -12.54 2.58
C SER A 19 32.13 -13.10 3.39
N VAL A 20 30.91 -12.65 3.12
CA VAL A 20 29.66 -13.10 3.77
C VAL A 20 28.96 -14.18 2.95
N THR A 21 29.06 -14.11 1.62
CA THR A 21 28.26 -14.93 0.68
C THR A 21 29.05 -16.12 0.09
N GLY A 22 30.38 -15.99 0.02
CA GLY A 22 31.27 -16.90 -0.73
C GLY A 22 31.17 -16.70 -2.25
N GLU A 23 32.21 -17.06 -3.00
CA GLU A 23 32.29 -16.91 -4.46
C GLU A 23 31.49 -18.01 -5.22
N GLY A 24 30.26 -18.27 -4.78
CA GLY A 24 29.36 -19.27 -5.36
C GLY A 24 28.29 -18.69 -6.28
N PHE A 25 27.52 -19.57 -6.92
CA PHE A 25 26.37 -19.18 -7.78
C PHE A 25 25.41 -18.19 -7.07
N ALA A 26 25.16 -18.37 -5.77
CA ALA A 26 24.32 -17.48 -4.99
C ALA A 26 24.85 -16.04 -4.90
N PHE A 27 26.17 -15.84 -4.86
CA PHE A 27 26.77 -14.50 -4.89
C PHE A 27 26.56 -13.82 -6.25
N TYR A 28 26.77 -14.55 -7.35
CA TYR A 28 26.50 -14.01 -8.69
C TYR A 28 25.02 -13.67 -8.86
N GLN A 29 24.11 -14.57 -8.46
CA GLN A 29 22.66 -14.32 -8.52
C GLN A 29 22.22 -13.13 -7.66
N LEU A 30 22.80 -12.95 -6.46
CA LEU A 30 22.51 -11.79 -5.61
C LEU A 30 23.15 -10.50 -6.13
N THR A 31 24.27 -10.59 -6.86
CA THR A 31 24.91 -9.45 -7.52
C THR A 31 24.07 -8.99 -8.72
N ASP A 32 23.65 -9.93 -9.56
CA ASP A 32 22.76 -9.74 -10.72
C ASP A 32 21.48 -9.00 -10.31
N GLN A 33 20.72 -9.56 -9.36
CA GLN A 33 19.53 -8.91 -8.80
C GLN A 33 19.81 -7.59 -8.06
N ALA A 34 21.03 -7.33 -7.60
CA ALA A 34 21.40 -6.07 -6.98
C ALA A 34 21.79 -5.00 -8.02
N LEU A 35 22.19 -5.40 -9.22
CA LEU A 35 22.39 -4.52 -10.37
C LEU A 35 21.04 -4.20 -11.04
N ASP A 36 20.18 -5.19 -11.29
CA ASP A 36 18.83 -4.98 -11.84
C ASP A 36 18.06 -3.90 -11.05
N ARG A 37 18.01 -4.04 -9.71
CA ARG A 37 17.34 -3.08 -8.83
C ARG A 37 17.99 -1.70 -8.81
N ARG A 38 19.29 -1.59 -9.12
CA ARG A 38 19.96 -0.29 -9.27
C ARG A 38 19.53 0.39 -10.55
N ASP A 39 19.48 -0.35 -11.65
CA ASP A 39 19.06 0.16 -12.94
C ASP A 39 17.56 0.51 -12.91
N GLU A 40 16.74 -0.22 -12.15
CA GLU A 40 15.34 0.13 -11.87
C GLU A 40 15.21 1.42 -11.07
N GLU A 41 15.87 1.52 -9.91
CA GLU A 41 15.81 2.71 -9.05
C GLU A 41 16.41 3.95 -9.74
N GLU A 42 17.48 3.81 -10.54
CA GLU A 42 18.02 4.93 -11.32
C GLU A 42 17.07 5.34 -12.46
N ARG A 43 16.37 4.41 -13.12
CA ARG A 43 15.31 4.73 -14.10
C ARG A 43 14.14 5.46 -13.46
N ASP A 44 13.64 4.99 -12.32
CA ASP A 44 12.52 5.60 -11.59
C ASP A 44 12.87 7.00 -11.08
N LEU A 45 14.08 7.19 -10.54
CA LEU A 45 14.57 8.51 -10.10
C LEU A 45 14.81 9.45 -11.28
N LEU A 46 15.27 8.96 -12.44
CA LEU A 46 15.40 9.76 -13.66
C LEU A 46 14.04 10.19 -14.24
N GLU A 47 13.02 9.33 -14.18
CA GLU A 47 11.67 9.69 -14.64
C GLU A 47 11.00 10.69 -13.68
N ALA A 48 11.17 10.49 -12.38
CA ALA A 48 10.75 11.46 -11.36
C ALA A 48 11.48 12.83 -11.50
N GLU A 49 12.77 12.83 -11.87
CA GLU A 49 13.57 14.03 -12.14
C GLU A 49 13.04 14.79 -13.38
N LYS A 50 12.60 14.08 -14.43
CA LYS A 50 11.96 14.68 -15.63
C LYS A 50 10.55 15.20 -15.35
N SER A 51 9.78 14.52 -14.50
CA SER A 51 8.37 14.84 -14.24
C SER A 51 8.16 15.98 -13.22
N ALA A 52 9.23 16.60 -12.71
CA ALA A 52 9.17 17.57 -11.64
C ALA A 52 9.16 19.02 -12.17
N ASP A 53 8.05 19.75 -11.95
CA ASP A 53 7.89 21.18 -12.26
C ASP A 53 8.79 22.12 -11.41
N THR A 54 9.70 21.59 -10.61
CA THR A 54 10.49 22.30 -9.60
C THR A 54 11.75 21.50 -9.27
N HIS A 55 12.78 22.17 -8.75
CA HIS A 55 14.08 21.58 -8.42
C HIS A 55 13.96 20.25 -7.66
N PHE A 56 14.31 19.16 -8.36
CA PHE A 56 14.21 17.80 -7.88
C PHE A 56 15.43 17.41 -7.04
N ASP A 57 15.19 16.79 -5.89
CA ASP A 57 16.21 16.20 -5.03
C ASP A 57 15.90 14.69 -4.88
N PRO A 58 16.75 13.78 -5.40
CA PRO A 58 16.49 12.35 -5.37
C PRO A 58 16.52 11.76 -3.95
N LEU A 59 17.32 12.32 -3.04
CA LEU A 59 17.41 11.87 -1.65
C LEU A 59 16.14 12.26 -0.88
N LEU A 60 15.70 13.52 -0.99
CA LEU A 60 14.46 13.98 -0.36
C LEU A 60 13.22 13.33 -0.98
N TYR A 61 13.22 13.09 -2.29
CA TYR A 61 12.18 12.33 -2.98
C TYR A 61 12.07 10.90 -2.42
N LYS A 62 13.20 10.18 -2.33
CA LYS A 62 13.20 8.79 -1.86
C LYS A 62 12.88 8.67 -0.36
N LEU A 63 13.34 9.61 0.46
CA LEU A 63 12.94 9.69 1.87
C LEU A 63 11.43 9.92 2.04
N ARG A 64 10.78 10.69 1.16
CA ARG A 64 9.31 10.86 1.15
C ARG A 64 8.60 9.57 0.77
N GLN A 65 9.06 8.86 -0.27
CA GLN A 65 8.52 7.54 -0.65
C GLN A 65 8.59 6.56 0.53
N LEU A 66 9.76 6.37 1.13
CA LEU A 66 9.99 5.44 2.25
C LEU A 66 9.18 5.82 3.50
N SER A 67 8.95 7.12 3.75
CA SER A 67 8.09 7.59 4.84
C SER A 67 6.61 7.28 4.60
N ALA A 68 6.14 7.41 3.35
CA ALA A 68 4.77 7.06 2.96
C ALA A 68 4.56 5.53 3.00
N GLU A 69 5.52 4.75 2.51
CA GLU A 69 5.51 3.29 2.58
C GLU A 69 5.48 2.80 4.04
N ARG A 70 6.37 3.32 4.90
CA ARG A 70 6.35 3.02 6.34
C ARG A 70 4.99 3.33 6.96
N SER A 71 4.39 4.48 6.63
CA SER A 71 3.09 4.89 7.15
C SER A 71 1.97 3.93 6.70
N ARG A 72 2.01 3.45 5.46
CA ARG A 72 1.12 2.42 4.91
C ARG A 72 1.30 1.07 5.61
N ILE A 73 2.55 0.64 5.87
CA ILE A 73 2.86 -0.59 6.60
C ILE A 73 2.35 -0.50 8.05
N ASP A 74 2.58 0.63 8.73
CA ASP A 74 2.07 0.87 10.08
C ASP A 74 0.53 0.79 10.12
N ASP A 75 -0.19 1.33 9.13
CA ASP A 75 -1.65 1.18 9.05
C ASP A 75 -2.11 -0.24 8.71
N GLN A 76 -1.38 -0.99 7.87
CA GLN A 76 -1.63 -2.42 7.64
C GLN A 76 -1.47 -3.23 8.93
N ILE A 77 -0.43 -2.96 9.73
CA ILE A 77 -0.24 -3.55 11.06
C ILE A 77 -1.43 -3.22 11.98
N ARG A 78 -1.90 -1.97 11.99
CA ARG A 78 -3.07 -1.56 12.79
C ARG A 78 -4.35 -2.31 12.40
N HIS A 79 -4.57 -2.52 11.10
CA HIS A 79 -5.68 -3.34 10.62
C HIS A 79 -5.55 -4.80 11.07
N LEU A 80 -4.39 -5.45 10.83
CA LEU A 80 -4.17 -6.86 11.16
C LEU A 80 -4.26 -7.13 12.66
N VAL A 81 -3.71 -6.25 13.50
CA VAL A 81 -3.83 -6.31 14.97
C VAL A 81 -5.29 -6.18 15.42
N THR A 82 -6.04 -5.26 14.81
CA THR A 82 -7.47 -5.07 15.13
C THR A 82 -8.31 -6.27 14.69
N TYR A 83 -8.02 -6.86 13.52
CA TYR A 83 -8.62 -8.10 13.03
C TYR A 83 -8.37 -9.28 13.99
N ALA A 84 -7.09 -9.51 14.33
CA ALA A 84 -6.66 -10.60 15.22
C ALA A 84 -7.25 -10.52 16.64
N ARG A 85 -7.64 -9.31 17.08
CA ARG A 85 -8.29 -9.05 18.37
C ARG A 85 -9.81 -9.02 18.33
N SER A 86 -10.40 -8.65 17.20
CA SER A 86 -11.82 -8.29 17.13
C SER A 86 -12.65 -9.16 16.19
N PHE A 87 -12.06 -10.01 15.34
CA PHE A 87 -12.84 -10.84 14.39
C PHE A 87 -12.43 -12.33 14.39
N VAL A 88 -11.26 -12.66 14.93
CA VAL A 88 -10.82 -14.07 15.06
C VAL A 88 -11.63 -14.81 16.14
N ARG A 89 -12.22 -15.94 15.74
CA ARG A 89 -12.97 -16.90 16.57
C ARG A 89 -12.25 -18.26 16.57
N PRO A 90 -12.46 -19.13 17.59
CA PRO A 90 -13.32 -18.94 18.77
C PRO A 90 -12.68 -18.08 19.87
N ARG A 91 -11.34 -17.94 19.87
CA ARG A 91 -10.60 -17.11 20.83
C ARG A 91 -9.70 -16.12 20.07
N PRO A 92 -9.80 -14.79 20.31
CA PRO A 92 -8.90 -13.82 19.70
C PRO A 92 -7.47 -13.95 20.23
N TYR A 93 -6.49 -13.49 19.44
CA TYR A 93 -5.07 -13.58 19.80
C TYR A 93 -4.73 -12.81 21.09
N GLN A 94 -3.74 -13.32 21.84
CA GLN A 94 -3.25 -12.65 23.05
C GLN A 94 -2.46 -11.39 22.72
N LEU A 95 -2.56 -10.36 23.58
CA LEU A 95 -1.85 -9.08 23.38
C LEU A 95 -0.33 -9.25 23.38
N SER A 96 0.21 -10.22 24.12
CA SER A 96 1.64 -10.58 24.15
C SER A 96 2.16 -11.06 22.80
N ILE A 97 1.46 -12.01 22.17
CA ILE A 97 1.83 -12.57 20.86
C ILE A 97 1.76 -11.50 19.78
N LEU A 98 0.73 -10.64 19.79
CA LEU A 98 0.61 -9.53 18.85
C LEU A 98 1.66 -8.43 19.08
N ALA A 99 2.03 -8.18 20.35
CA ALA A 99 3.08 -7.23 20.70
C ALA A 99 4.45 -7.69 20.17
N ASP A 100 4.80 -8.97 20.35
CA ASP A 100 6.05 -9.50 19.82
C ASP A 100 6.04 -9.58 18.28
N ALA A 101 4.95 -10.06 17.67
CA ALA A 101 4.85 -10.16 16.21
C ALA A 101 4.94 -8.79 15.51
N ALA A 102 4.28 -7.77 16.05
CA ALA A 102 4.32 -6.40 15.51
C ALA A 102 5.45 -5.52 16.09
N LYS A 103 6.36 -6.09 16.90
CA LYS A 103 7.43 -5.40 17.66
C LYS A 103 6.96 -4.10 18.34
N CYS A 104 5.75 -4.14 18.90
CA CYS A 104 5.07 -3.04 19.56
C CYS A 104 4.90 -3.32 21.05
N SER A 105 4.65 -2.28 21.87
CA SER A 105 4.31 -2.50 23.28
C SER A 105 2.90 -3.09 23.44
N ILE A 106 2.68 -3.89 24.50
CA ILE A 106 1.37 -4.46 24.85
C ILE A 106 0.31 -3.35 25.01
N SER A 107 0.70 -2.19 25.55
CA SER A 107 -0.14 -1.00 25.65
C SER A 107 -0.50 -0.40 24.29
N GLY A 108 0.46 -0.35 23.35
CA GLY A 108 0.20 0.07 21.97
C GLY A 108 -0.79 -0.85 21.25
N ILE A 109 -0.60 -2.17 21.34
CA ILE A 109 -1.55 -3.17 20.80
C ILE A 109 -2.95 -3.00 21.39
N ARG A 110 -3.06 -2.72 22.70
CA ARG A 110 -4.34 -2.45 23.36
C ARG A 110 -5.01 -1.19 22.78
N LEU A 111 -4.29 -0.08 22.63
CA LEU A 111 -4.82 1.15 22.04
C LEU A 111 -5.29 0.94 20.59
N ILE A 112 -4.47 0.30 19.76
CA ILE A 112 -4.77 -0.03 18.36
C ILE A 112 -6.07 -0.84 18.27
N SER A 113 -6.13 -1.99 18.96
CA SER A 113 -7.28 -2.91 18.88
C SER A 113 -8.56 -2.41 19.59
N SER A 114 -8.47 -1.34 20.37
CA SER A 114 -9.64 -0.65 20.95
C SER A 114 -10.27 0.38 20.00
N ASN A 115 -9.56 0.82 18.96
CA ASN A 115 -10.03 1.89 18.06
C ASN A 115 -11.22 1.43 17.20
N SER A 116 -12.32 2.17 17.27
CA SER A 116 -13.57 1.88 16.54
C SER A 116 -13.47 2.10 15.04
N LYS A 117 -12.58 2.99 14.55
CA LYS A 117 -12.39 3.26 13.12
C LYS A 117 -11.93 2.00 12.39
N TYR A 118 -10.80 1.42 12.81
CA TYR A 118 -10.27 0.21 12.20
C TYR A 118 -11.26 -0.97 12.31
N LYS A 119 -12.09 -1.04 13.37
CA LYS A 119 -13.12 -2.08 13.49
C LYS A 119 -14.23 -1.94 12.44
N SER A 120 -14.76 -0.74 12.20
CA SER A 120 -15.81 -0.55 11.19
C SER A 120 -15.28 -0.67 9.76
N GLU A 121 -14.04 -0.23 9.52
CA GLU A 121 -13.34 -0.44 8.24
C GLU A 121 -13.11 -1.93 7.97
N ILE A 122 -12.62 -2.70 8.96
CA ILE A 122 -12.47 -4.15 8.83
C ILE A 122 -13.81 -4.84 8.61
N ALA A 123 -14.83 -4.56 9.44
CA ALA A 123 -16.15 -5.20 9.33
C ALA A 123 -16.75 -5.03 7.93
N ARG A 124 -16.66 -3.82 7.36
CA ARG A 124 -17.05 -3.53 5.97
C ARG A 124 -16.23 -4.33 4.97
N ASN A 125 -14.91 -4.37 5.11
CA ASN A 125 -14.01 -4.95 4.10
C ASN A 125 -13.97 -6.49 4.11
N ILE A 126 -14.51 -7.17 5.14
CA ILE A 126 -14.45 -8.64 5.26
C ILE A 126 -15.82 -9.34 5.31
N GLY A 127 -16.93 -8.60 5.23
CA GLY A 127 -18.30 -9.14 5.29
C GLY A 127 -18.66 -9.83 6.61
N LYS A 128 -18.06 -9.46 7.75
CA LYS A 128 -18.24 -10.17 9.04
C LYS A 128 -18.41 -9.23 10.22
N SER A 129 -19.22 -9.66 11.18
CA SER A 129 -19.36 -8.99 12.46
C SER A 129 -18.23 -9.35 13.45
N ASP A 130 -18.00 -8.46 14.40
CA ASP A 130 -16.90 -8.58 15.37
C ASP A 130 -17.21 -9.59 16.51
N VAL A 131 -16.21 -9.77 17.38
CA VAL A 131 -16.24 -10.69 18.51
C VAL A 131 -17.34 -10.34 19.52
N THR A 132 -17.75 -9.07 19.57
CA THR A 132 -18.84 -8.56 20.42
C THR A 132 -20.18 -8.37 19.70
N GLY A 133 -20.21 -8.36 18.36
CA GLY A 133 -21.40 -8.03 17.57
C GLY A 133 -21.73 -6.52 17.55
N GLN A 134 -20.81 -5.67 18.01
CA GLN A 134 -20.93 -4.20 17.98
C GLN A 134 -20.65 -3.62 16.58
N PHE A 135 -19.80 -4.28 15.80
CA PHE A 135 -19.48 -3.88 14.44
C PHE A 135 -19.91 -4.99 13.50
N SER A 136 -20.72 -4.64 12.50
CA SER A 136 -21.23 -5.54 11.45
C SER A 136 -20.93 -4.92 10.07
N PRO A 137 -20.87 -5.71 8.99
CA PRO A 137 -20.79 -5.15 7.64
C PRO A 137 -22.05 -4.31 7.34
N PRO A 138 -21.97 -3.35 6.41
CA PRO A 138 -23.18 -2.84 5.76
C PRO A 138 -23.86 -3.98 4.99
N CYS A 139 -25.16 -3.86 4.71
CA CYS A 139 -25.84 -4.85 3.87
C CYS A 139 -25.31 -4.75 2.43
N GLU A 140 -24.70 -5.82 1.93
CA GLU A 140 -24.09 -5.85 0.59
C GLU A 140 -25.15 -5.77 -0.53
N ASP A 141 -26.35 -6.34 -0.30
CA ASP A 141 -27.49 -6.28 -1.22
C ASP A 141 -27.84 -4.82 -1.58
N ALA A 142 -27.93 -3.95 -0.58
CA ALA A 142 -28.24 -2.52 -0.74
C ALA A 142 -27.11 -1.69 -1.39
N LEU A 143 -25.90 -2.25 -1.48
CA LEU A 143 -24.77 -1.66 -2.21
C LEU A 143 -24.72 -2.14 -3.67
N GLY A 144 -25.16 -3.38 -3.94
CA GLY A 144 -25.25 -3.92 -5.29
C GLY A 144 -26.23 -3.15 -6.16
N ASP A 145 -27.47 -2.97 -5.69
CA ASP A 145 -28.51 -2.24 -6.43
C ASP A 145 -28.10 -0.78 -6.68
N ALA A 146 -27.69 -0.07 -5.63
CA ALA A 146 -27.28 1.34 -5.73
C ALA A 146 -26.05 1.57 -6.64
N MET A 147 -25.12 0.61 -6.70
CA MET A 147 -23.98 0.67 -7.62
C MET A 147 -24.41 0.35 -9.06
N SER A 148 -25.36 -0.56 -9.27
CA SER A 148 -25.95 -0.85 -10.58
C SER A 148 -26.65 0.39 -11.16
N ASP A 149 -27.48 1.06 -10.35
CA ASP A 149 -28.20 2.27 -10.76
C ASP A 149 -27.24 3.42 -11.11
N ALA A 150 -26.25 3.69 -10.24
CA ALA A 150 -25.24 4.73 -10.50
C ALA A 150 -24.39 4.46 -11.76
N LEU A 151 -24.07 3.19 -12.05
CA LEU A 151 -23.37 2.81 -13.28
C LEU A 151 -24.27 2.93 -14.52
N ALA A 152 -25.57 2.68 -14.39
CA ALA A 152 -26.54 2.87 -15.48
C ALA A 152 -26.76 4.37 -15.80
N GLU A 153 -26.87 5.22 -14.77
CA GLU A 153 -26.97 6.67 -14.92
C GLU A 153 -25.71 7.26 -15.60
N HIS A 154 -24.52 6.92 -15.11
CA HIS A 154 -23.26 7.40 -15.68
C HIS A 154 -23.05 6.93 -17.14
N ARG A 155 -23.45 5.69 -17.46
CA ARG A 155 -23.42 5.17 -18.83
C ARG A 155 -24.36 5.93 -19.76
N SER A 156 -25.50 6.40 -19.26
CA SER A 156 -26.47 7.18 -20.02
C SER A 156 -25.94 8.58 -20.33
N GLN A 157 -25.29 9.23 -19.36
CA GLN A 157 -24.65 10.54 -19.52
C GLN A 157 -23.59 10.52 -20.65
N ILE A 158 -22.69 9.52 -20.63
CA ILE A 158 -21.64 9.33 -21.65
C ILE A 158 -22.25 9.13 -23.05
N GLN A 159 -23.41 8.49 -23.16
CA GLN A 159 -24.09 8.32 -24.44
C GLN A 159 -24.66 9.64 -24.98
N SER A 160 -25.33 10.45 -24.15
CA SER A 160 -25.81 11.78 -24.55
C SER A 160 -24.68 12.73 -24.95
N GLU A 161 -23.57 12.77 -24.20
CA GLU A 161 -22.40 13.61 -24.53
C GLU A 161 -21.73 13.17 -25.85
N SER A 162 -21.79 11.88 -26.19
CA SER A 162 -21.25 11.35 -27.44
C SER A 162 -22.08 11.74 -28.68
N GLU A 163 -23.40 11.90 -28.52
CA GLU A 163 -24.29 12.25 -29.64
C GLU A 163 -24.22 13.75 -29.99
N GLU A 164 -24.10 14.66 -29.01
CA GLU A 164 -23.98 16.11 -29.28
C GLU A 164 -22.70 16.49 -30.03
N ILE A 165 -21.60 15.74 -29.82
CA ILE A 165 -20.32 15.98 -30.52
C ILE A 165 -20.37 15.54 -31.98
N SER A 166 -21.33 14.68 -32.38
CA SER A 166 -21.49 14.17 -33.74
C SER A 166 -22.34 15.07 -34.66
N GLY A 167 -22.24 16.39 -34.49
CA GLY A 167 -22.92 17.38 -35.35
C GLY A 167 -22.55 17.27 -36.85
N PRO A 168 -23.42 17.76 -37.76
CA PRO A 168 -23.33 17.43 -39.18
C PRO A 168 -22.10 18.02 -39.87
N LYS A 169 -21.44 17.17 -40.66
CA LYS A 169 -20.32 17.53 -41.54
C LYS A 169 -20.81 18.51 -42.63
N PRO A 170 -20.19 19.70 -42.81
CA PRO A 170 -20.62 20.64 -43.85
C PRO A 170 -20.33 20.10 -45.26
N SER A 171 -21.24 20.39 -46.18
CA SER A 171 -21.18 20.05 -47.62
C SER A 171 -20.36 21.04 -48.44
#